data_AF-A0A822ECR0-F1
#
_entry.id   AF-A0A822ECR0-F1
#
_cell.length_a   1.000
_cell.length_b   1.000
_cell.length_c   1.000
_cell.angle_alpha   90.00
_cell.angle_beta   90.00
_cell.angle_gamma   90.00
#
_symmetry.space_group_name_H-M   'P 1'
#
loop_
_entity.id
_entity.type
_entity.pdbx_description
1 polymer ?
#
loop_
_entity_poly.entity_id
_entity_poly.type
_entity_poly.pdbx_seq_one_letter_code
_entity_poly.pdbx_strand_id
1 'polypeptide(L)'
;FGAIGAILYNDPADYAPFGTTPDQVYDQKWYMPPSGVQRGATFPSNGDPLTPIYPSTDYMYRMREESLRFLPKIPAQPIGYGEAQIILQHMQGNEVPVEWRGTLSNVVYRYGGELLNAS
;
A
#
# COMPACT_ATOMS: atom_id res chain seq x y z
N PHE A 1 16.66 -7.22 5.82
CA PHE A 1 15.86 -7.48 4.60
C PHE A 1 16.34 -6.58 3.47
N GLY A 2 16.08 -6.96 2.21
CA GLY A 2 16.58 -6.27 1.01
C GLY A 2 15.53 -6.17 -0.09
N ALA A 3 14.30 -5.83 0.28
CA ALA A 3 13.22 -5.60 -0.69
C ALA A 3 13.62 -4.47 -1.66
N ILE A 4 13.29 -4.64 -2.93
CA ILE A 4 13.60 -3.69 -4.01
C ILE A 4 12.39 -2.84 -4.44
N GLY A 5 11.23 -3.12 -3.86
CA GLY A 5 9.99 -2.40 -4.09
C GLY A 5 8.94 -2.80 -3.05
N ALA A 6 7.89 -2.00 -2.95
CA ALA A 6 6.75 -2.26 -2.08
C ALA A 6 5.44 -2.03 -2.83
N ILE A 7 4.48 -2.91 -2.58
CA ILE A 7 3.08 -2.73 -3.01
C ILE A 7 2.28 -2.46 -1.74
N LEU A 8 1.44 -1.43 -1.78
CA LEU A 8 0.54 -1.10 -0.68
C LEU A 8 -0.91 -1.28 -1.16
N TYR A 9 -1.75 -1.87 -0.32
CA TYR A 9 -3.18 -1.95 -0.58
C TYR A 9 -3.93 -1.87 0.76
N ASN A 10 -5.21 -1.51 0.71
CA ASN A 10 -6.09 -1.47 1.87
C ASN A 10 -6.98 -2.71 1.87
N ASP A 11 -6.78 -3.60 2.85
CA ASP A 11 -7.59 -4.81 2.92
C ASP A 11 -9.07 -4.49 3.24
N PRO A 12 -10.04 -5.18 2.62
CA PRO A 12 -11.45 -5.02 2.95
C PRO A 12 -11.77 -5.25 4.43
N ALA A 13 -10.93 -5.99 5.16
CA ALA A 13 -11.08 -6.18 6.60
C ALA A 13 -11.18 -4.84 7.35
N ASP A 14 -10.45 -3.83 6.88
CA ASP A 14 -10.40 -2.51 7.51
C ASP A 14 -11.22 -1.46 6.75
N TYR A 15 -11.32 -1.56 5.42
CA TYR A 15 -11.87 -0.50 4.55
C TYR A 15 -13.21 -0.83 3.85
N ALA A 16 -13.64 -2.10 3.89
CA ALA A 16 -14.95 -2.55 3.42
C ALA A 16 -15.49 -3.75 4.25
N PRO A 17 -15.58 -3.62 5.59
CA PRO A 17 -15.83 -4.77 6.49
C PRO A 17 -17.23 -5.39 6.35
N PHE A 18 -18.17 -4.71 5.70
CA PHE A 18 -19.54 -5.19 5.48
C PHE A 18 -19.73 -5.79 4.08
N GLY A 19 -18.63 -6.01 3.36
CA GLY A 19 -18.59 -6.71 2.09
C GLY A 19 -18.16 -5.83 0.92
N THR A 20 -17.87 -6.50 -0.20
CA THR A 20 -17.16 -5.91 -1.35
C THR A 20 -17.97 -5.98 -2.65
N THR A 21 -19.26 -6.34 -2.59
CA THR A 21 -20.12 -6.32 -3.78
C THR A 21 -20.48 -4.88 -4.17
N PRO A 22 -20.90 -4.62 -5.42
CA PRO A 22 -21.20 -3.25 -5.88
C PRO A 22 -22.24 -2.50 -5.03
N ASP A 23 -23.21 -3.19 -4.43
CA ASP A 23 -24.23 -2.62 -3.54
C ASP A 23 -23.75 -2.36 -2.10
N GLN A 24 -22.55 -2.83 -1.76
CA GLN A 24 -21.93 -2.71 -0.44
C GLN A 24 -20.81 -1.67 -0.39
N VAL A 25 -20.38 -1.13 -1.53
CA VAL A 25 -19.25 -0.19 -1.62
C VAL A 25 -19.67 1.17 -2.19
N TYR A 26 -18.70 2.06 -2.39
CA TYR A 26 -18.93 3.41 -2.90
C TYR A 26 -19.74 3.46 -4.21
N ASP A 27 -20.52 4.53 -4.29
CA ASP A 27 -21.74 4.80 -5.05
C ASP A 27 -23.03 4.33 -4.36
N GLN A 28 -23.02 3.23 -3.59
CA GLN A 28 -24.20 2.75 -2.84
C GLN A 28 -24.03 2.86 -1.31
N LYS A 29 -22.79 2.76 -0.82
CA LYS A 29 -22.39 2.88 0.58
C LYS A 29 -21.15 3.78 0.71
N TRP A 30 -20.65 3.93 1.93
CA TRP A 30 -19.46 4.71 2.27
C TRP A 30 -18.14 3.92 2.30
N TYR A 31 -18.18 2.61 1.99
CA TYR A 31 -17.02 1.73 2.01
C TYR A 31 -16.19 1.81 0.72
N MET A 32 -14.90 1.50 0.83
CA MET A 32 -13.98 1.58 -0.30
C MET A 32 -14.38 0.59 -1.41
N PRO A 33 -14.44 1.01 -2.70
CA PRO A 33 -14.66 0.10 -3.83
C PRO A 33 -13.37 -0.65 -4.20
N PRO A 34 -13.43 -1.75 -4.98
CA PRO A 34 -12.26 -2.60 -5.28
C PRO A 34 -11.12 -1.90 -6.02
N SER A 35 -11.44 -0.89 -6.83
CA SER A 35 -10.48 -0.03 -7.52
C SER A 35 -10.03 1.18 -6.70
N GLY A 36 -10.52 1.32 -5.47
CA GLY A 36 -10.16 2.41 -4.58
C GLY A 36 -8.71 2.29 -4.12
N VAL A 37 -7.93 3.36 -4.31
CA VAL A 37 -6.51 3.41 -3.95
C VAL A 37 -6.27 4.55 -2.97
N GLN A 38 -5.73 4.24 -1.78
CA GLN A 38 -5.30 5.27 -0.85
C GLN A 38 -4.00 5.92 -1.34
N ARG A 39 -4.04 7.24 -1.51
CA ARG A 39 -2.85 8.08 -1.71
C ARG A 39 -2.30 8.51 -0.35
N GLY A 40 -1.00 8.79 -0.31
CA GLY A 40 -0.36 9.33 0.88
C GLY A 40 1.12 9.62 0.63
N ALA A 41 1.68 10.54 1.41
CA ALA A 41 3.11 10.75 1.44
C ALA A 41 3.77 9.62 2.25
N THR A 42 4.84 9.06 1.70
CA THR A 42 5.72 8.12 2.42
C THR A 42 6.84 8.84 3.17
N PHE A 43 6.88 10.18 3.07
CA PHE A 43 7.77 11.03 3.84
C PHE A 43 7.36 10.98 5.33
N PRO A 44 8.27 10.58 6.24
CA PRO A 44 7.91 10.29 7.64
C PRO A 44 7.73 11.54 8.51
N SER A 45 7.67 12.74 7.92
CA SER A 45 7.57 14.01 8.64
C SER A 45 6.67 14.99 7.88
N ASN A 46 6.54 16.20 8.42
CA ASN A 46 5.75 17.28 7.85
C ASN A 46 6.63 18.41 7.31
N GLY A 47 6.05 19.23 6.44
CA GLY A 47 6.72 20.38 5.83
C GLY A 47 7.56 20.02 4.61
N ASP A 48 8.27 21.02 4.08
CA ASP A 48 9.18 20.85 2.95
C ASP A 48 10.43 20.06 3.39
N PRO A 49 10.71 18.88 2.79
CA PRO A 49 11.93 18.12 3.03
C PRO A 49 13.24 18.91 2.89
N LEU A 50 13.26 19.93 2.02
CA LEU A 50 14.45 20.69 1.68
C LEU A 50 14.74 21.84 2.64
N THR A 51 13.75 22.25 3.44
CA THR A 51 13.87 23.36 4.41
C THR A 51 13.29 22.95 5.77
N PRO A 52 13.84 21.91 6.42
CA PRO A 52 13.33 21.47 7.71
C PRO A 52 13.37 22.62 8.70
N ILE A 53 12.36 22.71 9.58
CA ILE A 53 12.19 23.71 10.65
C ILE A 53 12.16 25.19 10.23
N TYR A 54 12.24 25.51 8.93
CA TYR A 54 12.21 26.88 8.42
C TYR A 54 11.15 27.06 7.31
N PRO A 55 10.61 28.28 7.12
CA PRO A 55 9.69 28.56 6.02
C PRO A 55 10.39 28.45 4.64
N SER A 56 9.72 27.82 3.68
CA SER A 56 10.19 27.61 2.31
C SER A 56 10.05 28.88 1.44
N THR A 57 10.82 29.92 1.74
CA THR A 57 10.83 31.17 0.94
C THR A 57 11.77 31.09 -0.27
N ASP A 58 11.65 32.03 -1.21
CA ASP A 58 12.45 32.04 -2.45
C ASP A 58 13.96 32.12 -2.17
N TYR A 59 14.36 32.86 -1.14
CA TYR A 59 15.76 33.08 -0.75
C TYR A 59 16.26 32.10 0.31
N MET A 60 15.43 31.17 0.77
CA MET A 60 15.82 30.16 1.75
C MET A 60 16.80 29.17 1.12
N TYR A 61 17.84 28.82 1.88
CA TYR A 61 18.73 27.74 1.51
C TYR A 61 17.95 26.43 1.46
N ARG A 62 18.06 25.71 0.34
CA ARG A 62 17.49 24.37 0.17
C ARG A 62 18.61 23.35 0.30
N MET A 63 18.37 22.33 1.12
CA MET A 63 19.25 21.17 1.19
C MET A 63 19.35 20.50 -0.18
N ARG A 64 20.47 19.84 -0.47
CA ARG A 64 20.60 19.04 -1.69
C ARG A 64 19.80 17.75 -1.56
N GLU A 65 19.12 17.31 -2.61
CA GLU A 65 18.30 16.09 -2.59
C GLU A 65 19.09 14.85 -2.14
N GLU A 66 20.37 14.75 -2.50
CA GLU A 66 21.20 13.61 -2.12
C GLU A 66 21.49 13.54 -0.61
N SER A 67 21.28 14.65 0.10
CA SER A 67 21.43 14.72 1.56
C SER A 67 20.17 14.26 2.33
N LEU A 68 19.04 14.06 1.64
CA LEU A 68 17.77 13.65 2.24
C LEU A 68 17.77 12.15 2.57
N ARG A 69 18.34 11.79 3.72
CA ARG A 69 18.48 10.37 4.12
C ARG A 69 17.16 9.70 4.54
N PHE A 70 16.10 10.46 4.72
CA PHE A 70 14.81 10.01 5.24
C PHE A 70 13.79 9.65 4.15
N LEU A 71 14.08 9.94 2.87
CA LEU A 71 13.20 9.55 1.78
C LEU A 71 13.32 8.04 1.50
N PRO A 72 12.20 7.34 1.23
CA PRO A 72 12.25 5.95 0.79
C PRO A 72 13.11 5.78 -0.46
N LYS A 73 13.93 4.72 -0.48
CA LYS A 73 14.90 4.45 -1.54
C LYS A 73 14.46 3.41 -2.57
N ILE A 74 13.30 2.81 -2.34
CA ILE A 74 12.69 1.84 -3.24
C ILE A 74 11.35 2.36 -3.73
N PRO A 75 10.93 2.01 -4.96
CA PRO A 75 9.60 2.34 -5.44
C PRO A 75 8.53 1.72 -4.53
N ALA A 76 7.49 2.52 -4.27
CA ALA A 76 6.31 2.10 -3.54
C ALA A 76 5.08 2.46 -4.38
N GLN A 77 4.25 1.46 -4.70
CA GLN A 77 3.06 1.66 -5.53
C GLN A 77 1.80 1.23 -4.76
N PRO A 78 0.86 2.15 -4.49
CA PRO A 78 -0.43 1.76 -3.96
C PRO A 78 -1.31 1.19 -5.09
N ILE A 79 -2.11 0.19 -4.76
CA ILE A 79 -3.07 -0.48 -5.65
C ILE A 79 -4.41 -0.66 -4.96
N GLY A 80 -5.46 -0.96 -5.73
CA GLY A 80 -6.75 -1.34 -5.18
C GLY A 80 -6.70 -2.75 -4.61
N TYR A 81 -7.63 -3.06 -3.71
CA TYR A 81 -7.72 -4.41 -3.16
C TYR A 81 -8.21 -5.42 -4.19
N GLY A 82 -8.87 -4.98 -5.28
CA GLY A 82 -9.20 -5.81 -6.43
C GLY A 82 -7.95 -6.38 -7.11
N GLU A 83 -6.95 -5.53 -7.37
CA GLU A 83 -5.66 -5.99 -7.90
C GLU A 83 -4.87 -6.80 -6.87
N ALA A 84 -4.92 -6.40 -5.59
CA ALA A 84 -4.25 -7.15 -4.52
C ALA A 84 -4.80 -8.58 -4.41
N GLN A 85 -6.11 -8.76 -4.57
CA GLN A 85 -6.74 -10.09 -4.63
C GLN A 85 -6.09 -10.95 -5.71
N ILE A 86 -5.94 -10.45 -6.93
CA ILE A 86 -5.33 -11.19 -8.04
C ILE A 86 -3.90 -11.62 -7.68
N ILE A 87 -3.09 -10.70 -7.14
CA ILE A 87 -1.70 -11.00 -6.78
C ILE A 87 -1.65 -12.07 -5.68
N LEU A 88 -2.38 -11.86 -4.59
CA LEU A 88 -2.36 -12.74 -3.42
C LEU A 88 -2.94 -14.13 -3.72
N GLN A 89 -3.94 -14.23 -4.61
CA GLN A 89 -4.45 -15.52 -5.10
C GLN A 89 -3.38 -16.39 -5.75
N HIS A 90 -2.39 -15.76 -6.39
CA HIS A 90 -1.31 -16.46 -7.06
C HIS A 90 -0.09 -16.67 -6.17
N MET A 91 -0.08 -16.20 -4.92
CA MET A 91 1.06 -16.44 -4.04
C MET A 91 1.10 -17.88 -3.53
N GLN A 92 2.28 -18.50 -3.61
CA GLN A 92 2.53 -19.81 -2.98
C GLN A 92 3.07 -19.66 -1.56
N GLY A 93 3.55 -20.78 -1.00
CA GLY A 93 4.19 -20.84 0.29
C GLY A 93 3.24 -21.15 1.44
N ASN A 94 3.79 -21.11 2.65
CA ASN A 94 3.05 -21.42 3.87
C ASN A 94 1.98 -20.36 4.13
N GLU A 95 0.86 -20.80 4.70
CA GLU A 95 -0.18 -19.87 5.15
C GLU A 95 0.35 -18.98 6.26
N VAL A 96 -0.08 -17.72 6.25
CA VAL A 96 0.22 -16.80 7.33
C VAL A 96 -0.64 -17.14 8.58
N PRO A 97 -0.17 -16.75 9.78
CA PRO A 97 -0.96 -16.81 11.01
C PRO A 97 -2.33 -16.14 10.87
N VAL A 98 -3.30 -16.57 11.67
CA VAL A 98 -4.71 -16.12 11.54
C VAL A 98 -4.82 -14.60 11.71
N GLU A 99 -4.02 -14.03 12.61
CA GLU A 99 -3.97 -12.60 12.91
C GLU A 99 -3.45 -11.72 11.75
N TRP A 100 -2.84 -12.32 10.71
CA TRP A 100 -2.39 -11.60 9.51
C TRP A 100 -3.37 -11.69 8.34
N ARG A 101 -4.43 -12.51 8.46
CA ARG A 101 -5.38 -12.75 7.38
C ARG A 101 -6.37 -11.59 7.31
N GLY A 102 -6.56 -11.06 6.11
CA GLY A 102 -7.63 -10.12 5.81
C GLY A 102 -8.91 -10.82 5.33
N THR A 103 -9.76 -10.10 4.59
CA THR A 103 -11.07 -10.59 4.12
C THR A 103 -11.24 -10.53 2.61
N LEU A 104 -10.14 -10.52 1.85
CA LEU A 104 -10.19 -10.66 0.39
C LEU A 104 -10.90 -11.96 -0.04
N SER A 105 -11.79 -11.82 -1.02
CA SER A 105 -12.61 -12.94 -1.48
C SER A 105 -11.78 -13.99 -2.23
N ASN A 106 -12.00 -15.26 -1.89
CA ASN A 106 -11.30 -16.40 -2.50
C ASN A 106 -9.76 -16.31 -2.41
N VAL A 107 -9.23 -15.77 -1.31
CA VAL A 107 -7.78 -15.68 -1.06
C VAL A 107 -7.41 -16.50 0.17
N VAL A 108 -6.35 -17.30 0.04
CA VAL A 108 -5.62 -17.83 1.20
C VAL A 108 -4.33 -17.04 1.33
N TYR A 109 -4.20 -16.27 2.42
CA TYR A 109 -3.03 -15.43 2.65
C TYR A 109 -1.80 -16.29 2.94
N ARG A 110 -0.76 -16.13 2.12
CA ARG A 110 0.48 -16.90 2.19
C ARG A 110 1.69 -15.98 2.21
N TYR A 111 2.81 -16.47 2.75
CA TYR A 111 4.06 -15.72 2.80
C TYR A 111 4.67 -15.45 1.42
N GLY A 112 4.29 -16.21 0.39
CA GLY A 112 4.85 -16.06 -0.95
C GLY A 112 6.17 -16.77 -1.16
N GLY A 113 6.94 -16.24 -2.10
CA GLY A 113 8.13 -16.88 -2.69
C GLY A 113 7.91 -17.02 -4.18
N GLU A 114 7.38 -18.16 -4.60
CA GLU A 114 6.98 -18.40 -5.99
C GLU A 114 5.50 -18.06 -6.22
N LEU A 115 5.13 -17.90 -7.49
CA LEU A 115 3.73 -17.75 -7.91
C LEU A 115 3.16 -19.09 -8.37
N LEU A 116 1.86 -19.31 -8.20
CA LEU A 116 1.14 -20.44 -8.75
C LEU A 116 1.34 -20.47 -10.27
N ASN A 117 1.72 -21.63 -10.80
CA ASN A 117 1.97 -21.86 -12.23
C ASN A 117 3.12 -21.01 -12.84
N ALA A 118 4.10 -20.61 -12.03
CA ALA A 118 5.37 -20.08 -12.55
C ALA A 118 6.22 -21.22 -13.12
N SER A 119 5.88 -21.67 -14.32
CA SER A 119 6.62 -22.69 -15.10
C SER A 119 6.99 -22.16 -16.48
#